data_AF-A0A845U737-F1
#
_entry.id   AF-A0A845U737-F1
#
_cell.length_a   1.000
_cell.length_b   1.000
_cell.length_c   1.000
_cell.angle_alpha   90.00
_cell.angle_beta   90.00
_cell.angle_gamma   90.00
#
_symmetry.space_group_name_H-M   'P 1'
#
loop_
_entity.id
_entity.type
_entity.pdbx_description
1 polymer ?
#
loop_
_entity_poly.entity_id
_entity_poly.type
_entity_poly.pdbx_seq_one_letter_code
_entity_poly.pdbx_strand_id
1 'polypeptide(L)' 'MSDVAQIRINELARELEVKARAILELLPGFGVTEKKTHSSSVDVDVAEKLRKHFQGLGA' A
#
# COMPACT_ATOMS: atom_id res chain seq x y z
N MET A 1 14.26 8.66 -17.15
CA MET A 1 12.85 8.83 -16.77
C MET A 1 12.60 7.84 -15.66
N SER A 2 12.40 8.31 -14.44
CA SER A 2 12.04 7.42 -13.33
C SER A 2 10.59 7.05 -13.56
N ASP A 3 10.33 5.96 -14.27
CA ASP A 3 9.02 5.33 -14.25
C ASP A 3 8.73 5.03 -12.78
N VAL A 4 7.88 5.84 -12.17
CA VAL A 4 7.45 5.62 -10.79
C VAL A 4 6.69 4.31 -10.85
N ALA A 5 7.34 3.23 -10.45
CA ALA A 5 6.70 1.93 -10.38
C ALA A 5 5.55 2.07 -9.39
N GLN A 6 4.32 1.83 -9.85
CA GLN A 6 3.12 1.89 -9.04
C GLN A 6 2.50 0.50 -8.97
N ILE A 7 1.93 0.16 -7.82
CA ILE A 7 1.18 -1.08 -7.60
C ILE A 7 -0.26 -0.75 -7.22
N ARG A 8 -1.22 -1.53 -7.70
CA ARG A 8 -2.61 -1.35 -7.28
C ARG A 8 -2.81 -1.84 -5.86
N ILE A 9 -3.63 -1.12 -5.10
CA ILE A 9 -3.89 -1.43 -3.69
C ILE A 9 -4.50 -2.83 -3.52
N ASN A 10 -5.35 -3.29 -4.45
CA ASN A 10 -5.90 -4.64 -4.42
C ASN A 10 -4.84 -5.74 -4.64
N GLU A 11 -3.83 -5.48 -5.47
CA GLU A 11 -2.71 -6.40 -5.71
C GLU A 11 -1.81 -6.45 -4.47
N LEU A 12 -1.45 -5.28 -3.93
CA LEU A 12 -0.68 -5.19 -2.69
C LEU A 12 -1.40 -5.85 -1.51
N ALA A 13 -2.72 -5.71 -1.42
CA ALA A 13 -3.54 -6.36 -0.40
C ALA A 13 -3.46 -7.89 -0.49
N ARG A 14 -3.50 -8.44 -1.71
CA ARG A 14 -3.36 -9.89 -1.95
C ARG A 14 -1.96 -10.38 -1.62
N GLU A 15 -0.93 -9.63 -2.02
CA GLU A 15 0.47 -9.94 -1.73
C GLU A 15 0.73 -10.02 -0.22
N LEU A 16 0.15 -9.09 0.54
CA LEU A 16 0.28 -9.00 1.99
C LEU A 16 -0.73 -9.86 2.76
N GLU A 17 -1.60 -10.59 2.06
CA GLU A 17 -2.68 -11.39 2.66
C GLU A 17 -3.59 -10.61 3.62
N VAL A 18 -3.80 -9.31 3.35
CA VAL A 18 -4.66 -8.43 4.14
C VAL A 18 -5.83 -7.89 3.33
N LYS A 19 -6.83 -7.34 4.02
CA LYS A 19 -7.94 -6.65 3.34
C LYS A 19 -7.43 -5.32 2.79
N ALA A 20 -7.80 -4.99 1.54
CA ALA A 20 -7.48 -3.69 0.93
C ALA A 20 -7.91 -2.48 1.78
N ARG A 21 -8.99 -2.62 2.57
CA ARG A 21 -9.42 -1.62 3.53
C ARG A 21 -8.35 -1.29 4.58
N ALA A 22 -7.63 -2.29 5.09
CA ALA A 22 -6.56 -2.07 6.07
C ALA A 22 -5.43 -1.22 5.46
N ILE A 23 -5.08 -1.47 4.19
CA ILE A 23 -4.12 -0.63 3.47
C ILE A 23 -4.65 0.79 3.33
N LEU A 24 -5.90 0.96 2.87
CA LEU A 24 -6.53 2.28 2.68
C LEU A 24 -6.54 3.12 3.96
N GLU A 25 -6.77 2.50 5.11
CA GLU A 25 -6.77 3.17 6.42
C GLU A 25 -5.35 3.60 6.86
N LEU A 26 -4.31 2.90 6.40
CA LEU A 26 -2.91 3.21 6.70
C LEU A 26 -2.28 4.24 5.74
N LEU A 27 -2.83 4.42 4.55
CA LEU A 27 -2.31 5.33 3.52
C LEU A 27 -2.02 6.76 4.03
N PRO A 28 -2.90 7.41 4.84
CA PRO A 28 -2.61 8.73 5.39
C PRO A 28 -1.35 8.77 6.26
N GLY A 29 -1.06 7.68 7.00
CA GLY A 29 0.15 7.55 7.82
C GLY A 29 1.43 7.47 7.00
N PHE A 30 1.34 7.11 5.71
CA PHE A 30 2.47 7.06 4.78
C PHE A 30 2.56 8.27 3.85
N GLY A 31 1.77 9.32 4.10
CA GLY A 31 1.77 10.57 3.33
C GLY A 31 0.79 10.59 2.16
N VAL A 32 -0.02 9.54 1.98
CA VAL A 32 -1.06 9.49 0.94
C VAL A 32 -2.38 9.97 1.54
N THR A 33 -2.64 11.27 1.39
CA THR A 33 -3.85 11.94 1.93
C THR A 33 -5.02 11.95 0.95
N GLU A 34 -4.78 11.60 -0.31
CA GLU A 34 -5.82 11.49 -1.33
C GLU A 34 -6.75 10.31 -1.07
N LYS A 35 -8.04 10.48 -1.39
CA LYS A 35 -9.01 9.39 -1.32
C LYS A 35 -8.69 8.33 -2.38
N LYS A 36 -8.10 7.21 -1.96
CA LYS A 36 -7.85 6.04 -2.80
C LYS A 36 -8.99 5.02 -2.66
N THR A 37 -9.09 4.14 -3.64
CA THR A 37 -9.99 2.99 -3.65
C THR A 37 -9.20 1.71 -3.91
N HIS A 38 -9.84 0.54 -3.85
CA HIS A 38 -9.16 -0.74 -4.05
C HIS A 38 -8.48 -0.87 -5.44
N SER A 39 -8.98 -0.19 -6.47
CA SER A 39 -8.40 -0.19 -7.82
C SER A 39 -7.38 0.93 -8.05
N SER A 40 -7.21 1.84 -7.09
CA SER A 40 -6.21 2.90 -7.17
C SER A 40 -4.80 2.34 -6.98
N SER A 41 -3.82 3.03 -7.55
CA SER A 41 -2.41 2.70 -7.41
C SER A 41 -1.71 3.58 -6.37
N VAL A 42 -0.66 3.03 -5.78
CA VAL A 42 0.28 3.73 -4.89
C VAL A 42 1.70 3.54 -5.41
N ASP A 43 2.56 4.50 -5.12
CA ASP A 43 3.96 4.42 -5.49
C ASP A 43 4.65 3.26 -4.75
N VAL A 44 5.65 2.65 -5.39
CA VAL A 44 6.42 1.54 -4.82
C VAL A 44 7.01 1.91 -3.47
N ASP A 45 7.45 3.14 -3.25
CA ASP A 45 7.98 3.59 -1.96
C ASP A 45 6.95 3.47 -0.82
N VAL A 46 5.68 3.78 -1.11
CA VAL A 46 4.58 3.61 -0.14
C VAL A 46 4.28 2.13 0.04
N ALA A 47 4.25 1.36 -1.05
CA ALA A 47 4.03 -0.09 -0.99
C ALA A 47 5.10 -0.80 -0.17
N GLU A 48 6.38 -0.44 -0.30
CA GLU A 48 7.48 -1.00 0.48
C GLU A 48 7.35 -0.69 1.98
N LYS A 49 6.94 0.53 2.33
CA LYS A 49 6.67 0.88 3.73
C LYS A 49 5.51 0.08 4.30
N LEU A 50 4.44 -0.12 3.53
CA LEU A 50 3.32 -1.00 3.90
C LEU A 50 3.78 -2.45 4.07
N ARG A 51 4.59 -2.98 3.15
CA ARG A 51 5.18 -4.34 3.27
C ARG A 51 5.94 -4.51 4.58
N LYS A 52 6.83 -3.57 4.90
CA LYS A 52 7.59 -3.59 6.16
C LYS A 52 6.68 -3.51 7.39
N HIS A 53 5.64 -2.68 7.34
CA HIS A 53 4.67 -2.55 8.43
C HIS A 53 3.94 -3.87 8.71
N PHE A 54 3.43 -4.54 7.67
CA PHE A 54 2.71 -5.82 7.81
C PHE A 54 3.63 -7.01 8.09
N GLN A 55 4.86 -7.04 7.58
CA GLN A 55 5.85 -8.07 7.91
C GLN A 55 6.37 -7.96 9.35
N GLY A 56 6.43 -6.75 9.91
CA GLY A 56 6.85 -6.51 11.30
C GLY A 56 5.81 -6.85 12.37
N LEU A 57 4.56 -7.14 11.97
CA LEU A 57 3.46 -7.55 12.87
C LEU A 57 3.49 -9.06 13.20
N GLY A 58 4.45 -9.82 12.66
CA GLY A 58 4.58 -11.27 12.84
C GLY A 58 5.72 -11.73 13.75
N ALA A 59 6.29 -10.84 14.58
CA ALA A 59 7.34 -11.17 15.56
C ALA A 59 6.82 -11.11 17.00
#